data_AF-A0A9E5IGP5-F1
#
_entry.id   AF-A0A9E5IGP5-F1
#
_cell.length_a   1.000
_cell.length_b   1.000
_cell.length_c   1.000
_cell.angle_alpha   90.00
_cell.angle_beta   90.00
_cell.angle_gamma   90.00
#
_symmetry.space_group_name_H-M   'P 1'
#
loop_
_entity.id
_entity.type
_entity.pdbx_description
1 polymer ?
#
loop_
_entity_poly.entity_id
_entity_poly.type
_entity_poly.pdbx_seq_one_letter_code
_entity_poly.pdbx_strand_id
1 'polypeptide(L)'
;MHSRLFQVSRHSLLVFVALGFAGCSLLPMPKKDPTRFYVLTGPTANELNTGHKKGQIKVGVRSVTVAPYLDGKTMIVRRGPNEIDYRDYARWAEPLATGINRMLVARLHLSDRVQRVIPQPFPFDTTRDVDVQVSVLRCEGMVKKDGKSFVSFMCGIELVRAGEQAGAGEVLLREVYEAPETPWREGDYAELARRLSEEVARVADRVLAALPLE
;
A
#
# COMPACT_ATOMS: atom_id res chain seq x y z
N MET A 1 18.41 80.11 -13.95
CA MET A 1 18.13 79.05 -14.94
C MET A 1 18.88 77.79 -14.49
N HIS A 2 18.50 77.15 -13.39
CA HIS A 2 17.43 76.13 -13.30
C HIS A 2 17.43 75.17 -14.49
N SER A 3 17.98 73.96 -14.32
CA SER A 3 17.37 72.70 -14.84
C SER A 3 18.28 71.46 -14.90
N ARG A 4 19.59 71.49 -14.58
CA ARG A 4 20.45 70.31 -14.85
C ARG A 4 20.56 69.26 -13.74
N LEU A 5 20.20 69.56 -12.49
CA LEU A 5 20.25 68.58 -11.39
C LEU A 5 19.06 67.58 -11.37
N PHE A 6 17.94 67.90 -12.02
CA PHE A 6 16.77 67.00 -12.08
C PHE A 6 16.86 65.93 -13.17
N GLN A 7 17.81 66.04 -14.10
CA GLN A 7 17.89 65.16 -15.27
C GLN A 7 18.60 63.85 -14.97
N VAL A 8 19.65 63.87 -14.12
CA VAL A 8 20.43 62.67 -13.74
C VAL A 8 19.58 61.73 -12.86
N SER A 9 18.77 62.29 -11.94
CA SER A 9 17.86 61.52 -11.08
C SER A 9 16.80 60.74 -11.86
N ARG A 10 16.26 61.31 -12.96
CA ARG A 10 15.25 60.64 -13.80
C ARG A 10 15.81 59.46 -14.59
N HIS A 11 17.07 59.53 -15.02
CA HIS A 11 17.69 58.49 -15.85
C HIS A 11 18.15 57.30 -15.00
N SER A 12 18.68 57.55 -13.80
CA SER A 12 19.03 56.48 -12.84
C SER A 12 17.80 55.75 -12.31
N LEU A 13 16.67 56.45 -12.12
CA LEU A 13 15.41 55.83 -11.70
C LEU A 13 14.79 54.95 -12.81
N LEU A 14 14.91 55.36 -14.08
CA LEU A 14 14.42 54.60 -15.23
C LEU A 14 15.16 53.27 -15.45
N VAL A 15 16.49 53.23 -15.22
CA VAL A 15 17.29 52.01 -15.35
C VAL A 15 16.97 51.02 -14.22
N PHE A 16 16.77 51.49 -12.99
CA PHE A 16 16.39 50.64 -11.86
C PHE A 16 14.99 50.02 -12.02
N VAL A 17 14.04 50.79 -12.58
CA VAL A 17 12.69 50.29 -12.89
C VAL A 17 12.73 49.25 -14.02
N ALA A 18 13.53 49.47 -15.07
CA ALA A 18 13.67 48.52 -16.17
C ALA A 18 14.29 47.17 -15.73
N LEU A 19 15.23 47.19 -14.78
CA LEU A 19 15.84 45.97 -14.23
C LEU A 19 14.87 45.19 -13.32
N GLY A 20 13.94 45.87 -12.65
CA GLY A 20 12.91 45.25 -11.80
C GLY A 20 11.86 44.46 -12.59
N PHE A 21 11.55 44.86 -13.83
CA PHE A 21 10.58 44.17 -14.69
C PHE A 21 11.15 42.97 -15.46
N ALA A 22 12.47 42.86 -15.61
CA ALA A 22 13.11 41.69 -16.23
C ALA A 22 13.16 40.46 -15.27
N GLY A 23 12.96 40.67 -13.96
CA GLY A 23 13.02 39.61 -12.95
C GLY A 23 11.82 38.65 -12.96
N CYS A 24 10.67 39.05 -13.51
CA CYS A 24 9.46 38.20 -13.50
C CYS A 24 9.44 37.13 -14.61
N SER A 25 10.29 37.25 -15.63
CA SER A 25 10.33 36.31 -16.77
C SER A 25 11.37 35.19 -16.62
N LEU A 26 12.18 35.23 -15.56
CA LEU A 26 13.24 34.25 -15.28
C LEU A 26 12.78 33.09 -14.38
N LEU A 27 11.52 33.09 -13.94
CA LEU A 27 10.97 31.97 -13.19
C LEU A 27 10.53 30.88 -14.19
N PRO A 28 11.14 29.68 -14.15
CA PRO A 28 10.67 28.57 -14.98
C PRO A 28 9.19 28.30 -14.67
N MET A 29 8.40 28.07 -15.72
CA MET A 29 6.97 27.76 -15.57
C MET A 29 6.78 26.60 -14.58
N PRO A 30 5.78 26.66 -13.67
CA PRO A 30 5.50 25.58 -12.74
C PRO A 30 5.30 24.26 -13.48
N LYS A 31 6.24 23.32 -13.32
CA LYS A 31 6.11 21.97 -13.90
C LYS A 31 5.09 21.20 -13.08
N LYS A 32 4.09 20.61 -13.73
CA LYS A 32 3.11 19.73 -13.07
C LYS A 32 3.84 18.59 -12.37
N ASP A 33 3.55 18.39 -11.08
CA ASP A 33 4.07 17.26 -10.31
C ASP A 33 3.60 15.93 -10.94
N PRO A 34 4.53 15.08 -11.41
CA PRO A 34 4.16 13.81 -12.04
C PRO A 34 3.80 12.72 -11.00
N THR A 35 3.90 13.00 -9.70
CA THR A 35 3.58 12.04 -8.64
C THR A 35 2.17 11.48 -8.79
N ARG A 36 2.04 10.17 -8.62
CA ARG A 36 0.79 9.42 -8.61
C ARG A 36 0.71 8.62 -7.32
N PHE A 37 -0.48 8.59 -6.75
CA PHE A 37 -0.78 7.86 -5.53
C PHE A 37 -1.66 6.66 -5.86
N TYR A 38 -1.32 5.52 -5.29
CA TYR A 38 -1.95 4.23 -5.52
C TYR A 38 -2.43 3.66 -4.19
N VAL A 39 -3.50 2.88 -4.26
CA VAL A 39 -4.04 2.14 -3.13
C VAL A 39 -4.19 0.68 -3.54
N LEU A 40 -4.12 -0.22 -2.57
CA LEU A 40 -4.56 -1.58 -2.81
C LEU A 40 -6.10 -1.60 -2.84
N THR A 41 -6.66 -2.17 -3.90
CA THR A 41 -8.10 -2.15 -4.16
C THR A 41 -8.76 -3.38 -3.57
N GLY A 42 -9.66 -3.15 -2.61
CA GLY A 42 -10.47 -4.19 -1.99
C GLY A 42 -11.87 -4.32 -2.61
N PRO A 43 -12.74 -5.13 -1.99
CA PRO A 43 -14.15 -5.21 -2.37
C PRO A 43 -14.85 -3.85 -2.33
N THR A 44 -15.83 -3.68 -3.21
CA THR A 44 -16.71 -2.52 -3.28
C THR A 44 -17.68 -2.48 -2.11
N ALA A 45 -18.23 -1.29 -1.82
CA ALA A 45 -19.26 -1.13 -0.81
C ALA A 45 -20.50 -2.01 -1.09
N ASN A 46 -20.85 -2.22 -2.36
CA ASN A 46 -21.96 -3.09 -2.73
C ASN A 46 -21.69 -4.55 -2.34
N GLU A 47 -20.49 -5.07 -2.65
CA GLU A 47 -20.09 -6.42 -2.25
C GLU A 47 -20.15 -6.59 -0.72
N LEU A 48 -19.63 -5.62 0.03
CA LEU A 48 -19.66 -5.63 1.49
C LEU A 48 -21.08 -5.59 2.06
N ASN A 49 -22.00 -4.82 1.45
CA ASN A 49 -23.40 -4.76 1.87
C ASN A 49 -24.16 -6.06 1.57
N THR A 50 -23.78 -6.77 0.51
CA THR A 50 -24.34 -8.06 0.13
C THR A 50 -23.66 -9.26 0.81
N GLY A 51 -22.66 -9.02 1.66
CA GLY A 51 -21.90 -10.07 2.33
C GLY A 51 -22.78 -11.02 3.14
N HIS A 52 -22.32 -12.27 3.26
CA HIS A 52 -23.04 -13.33 3.94
C HIS A 52 -23.03 -13.12 5.46
N LYS A 53 -24.22 -13.06 6.08
CA LYS A 53 -24.38 -12.85 7.53
C LYS A 53 -24.55 -14.14 8.34
N LYS A 54 -24.36 -15.31 7.72
CA LYS A 54 -24.71 -16.62 8.29
C LYS A 54 -23.52 -17.44 8.79
N GLY A 55 -22.30 -16.90 8.70
CA GLY A 55 -21.12 -17.59 9.22
C GLY A 55 -21.16 -17.81 10.73
N GLN A 56 -20.35 -18.74 11.19
CA GLN A 56 -20.26 -19.10 12.61
C GLN A 56 -18.91 -18.72 13.24
N ILE A 57 -17.86 -18.56 12.41
CA ILE A 57 -16.49 -18.39 12.89
C ILE A 57 -16.19 -16.91 13.16
N LYS A 58 -15.71 -16.60 14.37
CA LYS A 58 -15.18 -15.29 14.77
C LYS A 58 -13.68 -15.26 14.54
N VAL A 59 -13.25 -14.45 13.58
CA VAL A 59 -11.85 -14.36 13.15
C VAL A 59 -11.21 -13.09 13.72
N GLY A 60 -10.21 -13.26 14.58
CA GLY A 60 -9.29 -12.20 14.96
C GLY A 60 -8.27 -11.95 13.87
N VAL A 61 -8.07 -10.69 13.46
CA VAL A 61 -7.02 -10.31 12.52
C VAL A 61 -6.02 -9.43 13.24
N ARG A 62 -4.82 -9.98 13.48
CA ARG A 62 -3.71 -9.23 14.06
C ARG A 62 -3.18 -8.22 13.05
N SER A 63 -2.52 -7.17 13.54
CA SER A 63 -1.89 -6.19 12.66
C SER A 63 -0.91 -6.88 11.71
N VAL A 64 -1.12 -6.67 10.41
CA VAL A 64 -0.20 -7.14 9.37
C VAL A 64 1.16 -6.48 9.57
N THR A 65 2.21 -7.29 9.56
CA THR A 65 3.59 -6.78 9.55
C THR A 65 4.12 -6.81 8.12
N VAL A 66 5.00 -5.86 7.81
CA VAL A 66 5.69 -5.79 6.52
C VAL A 66 7.19 -5.73 6.77
N ALA A 67 7.99 -6.25 5.85
CA ALA A 67 9.43 -6.09 5.90
C ALA A 67 9.80 -4.59 5.96
N PRO A 68 10.81 -4.16 6.76
CA PRO A 68 11.07 -2.74 7.00
C PRO A 68 11.32 -1.90 5.75
N TYR A 69 11.90 -2.47 4.68
CA TYR A 69 12.12 -1.74 3.43
C TYR A 69 10.81 -1.44 2.67
N LEU A 70 9.73 -2.16 2.97
CA LEU A 70 8.37 -1.91 2.46
C LEU A 70 7.60 -0.90 3.33
N ASP A 71 8.10 -0.57 4.52
CA ASP A 71 7.44 0.32 5.49
C ASP A 71 7.64 1.79 5.12
N GLY A 72 7.07 2.16 3.98
CA GLY A 72 7.12 3.50 3.42
C GLY A 72 5.98 3.73 2.44
N LYS A 73 5.88 4.97 1.95
CA LYS A 73 4.86 5.35 0.96
C LYS A 73 5.35 5.27 -0.48
N THR A 74 6.55 4.77 -0.74
CA THR A 74 7.06 4.67 -2.11
C THR A 74 6.78 3.28 -2.66
N MET A 75 6.31 3.20 -3.91
CA MET A 75 6.25 1.93 -4.60
C MET A 75 7.66 1.46 -4.94
N ILE A 76 7.88 0.15 -4.86
CA ILE A 76 9.20 -0.45 -4.97
C ILE A 76 9.26 -1.36 -6.19
N VAL A 77 10.38 -1.32 -6.89
CA VAL A 77 10.75 -2.33 -7.88
C VAL A 77 12.13 -2.87 -7.53
N ARG A 78 12.22 -4.19 -7.39
CA ARG A 78 13.47 -4.90 -7.18
C ARG A 78 14.19 -5.14 -8.52
N ARG A 79 15.50 -4.90 -8.55
CA ARG A 79 16.39 -5.17 -9.69
C ARG A 79 17.35 -6.30 -9.33
N GLY A 80 17.08 -7.53 -9.77
CA GLY A 80 17.89 -8.68 -9.34
C GLY A 80 17.73 -9.01 -7.84
N PRO A 81 18.70 -9.69 -7.20
CA PRO A 81 18.47 -10.27 -5.87
C PRO A 81 18.48 -9.23 -4.73
N ASN A 82 19.38 -8.24 -4.79
CA ASN A 82 19.73 -7.41 -3.63
C ASN A 82 19.62 -5.89 -3.88
N GLU A 83 19.05 -5.47 -5.01
CA GLU A 83 18.90 -4.06 -5.34
C GLU A 83 17.42 -3.66 -5.31
N ILE A 84 17.12 -2.65 -4.51
CA ILE A 84 15.80 -2.07 -4.33
C ILE A 84 15.82 -0.68 -4.94
N ASP A 85 14.89 -0.42 -5.85
CA ASP A 85 14.78 0.86 -6.52
C ASP A 85 13.40 1.47 -6.20
N TYR A 86 13.44 2.58 -5.44
CA TYR A 86 12.27 3.30 -4.94
C TYR A 86 11.74 4.26 -6.00
N ARG A 87 10.44 4.21 -6.31
CA ARG A 87 9.86 5.05 -7.34
C ARG A 87 9.57 6.47 -6.85
N ASP A 88 10.31 7.45 -7.36
CA ASP A 88 10.14 8.87 -6.99
C ASP A 88 8.71 9.39 -7.17
N TYR A 89 8.03 8.94 -8.24
CA TYR A 89 6.73 9.48 -8.65
C TYR A 89 5.57 8.48 -8.53
N ALA A 90 5.80 7.29 -7.96
CA ALA A 90 4.75 6.31 -7.70
C ALA A 90 4.72 5.95 -6.23
N ARG A 91 3.63 6.33 -5.57
CA ARG A 91 3.54 6.28 -4.11
C ARG A 91 2.30 5.52 -3.66
N TRP A 92 2.39 4.78 -2.58
CA TRP A 92 1.22 4.35 -1.84
C TRP A 92 0.56 5.55 -1.15
N ALA A 93 -0.76 5.66 -1.23
CA ALA A 93 -1.52 6.72 -0.56
C ALA A 93 -1.58 6.50 0.97
N GLU A 94 -1.51 5.24 1.39
CA GLU A 94 -1.51 4.78 2.78
C GLU A 94 -0.32 3.84 3.04
N PRO A 95 0.11 3.62 4.30
CA PRO A 95 1.09 2.60 4.61
C PRO A 95 0.63 1.22 4.10
N LEU A 96 1.56 0.46 3.52
CA LEU A 96 1.23 -0.80 2.86
C LEU A 96 0.61 -1.82 3.83
N ALA A 97 1.11 -1.90 5.07
CA ALA A 97 0.55 -2.73 6.12
C ALA A 97 -0.93 -2.40 6.41
N THR A 98 -1.28 -1.10 6.45
CA THR A 98 -2.65 -0.63 6.66
C THR A 98 -3.56 -1.06 5.51
N GLY A 99 -3.13 -0.88 4.26
CA GLY A 99 -3.90 -1.28 3.08
C GLY A 99 -4.14 -2.78 3.00
N ILE A 100 -3.11 -3.59 3.28
CA ILE A 100 -3.22 -5.06 3.29
C ILE A 100 -4.17 -5.53 4.41
N ASN A 101 -4.04 -4.97 5.62
CA ASN A 101 -4.91 -5.29 6.74
C ASN A 101 -6.39 -4.96 6.42
N ARG A 102 -6.65 -3.77 5.87
CA ARG A 102 -7.99 -3.34 5.43
C ARG A 102 -8.58 -4.31 4.41
N MET A 103 -7.80 -4.71 3.41
CA MET A 103 -8.26 -5.66 2.39
C MET A 103 -8.53 -7.06 2.93
N LEU A 104 -7.64 -7.55 3.79
CA LEU A 104 -7.81 -8.86 4.43
C LEU A 104 -9.10 -8.89 5.24
N VAL A 105 -9.31 -7.90 6.11
CA VAL A 105 -10.54 -7.77 6.91
C VAL A 105 -11.78 -7.70 6.02
N ALA A 106 -11.77 -6.85 5.00
CA ALA A 106 -12.90 -6.69 4.09
C ALA A 106 -13.24 -7.98 3.35
N ARG A 107 -12.24 -8.74 2.89
CA ARG A 107 -12.44 -10.01 2.19
C ARG A 107 -12.96 -11.12 3.10
N LEU A 108 -12.41 -11.24 4.30
CA LEU A 108 -12.91 -12.21 5.28
C LEU A 108 -14.38 -11.95 5.64
N HIS A 109 -14.81 -10.68 5.64
CA HIS A 109 -16.19 -10.28 5.90
C HIS A 109 -17.19 -10.74 4.83
N LEU A 110 -16.72 -11.08 3.62
CA LEU A 110 -17.59 -11.55 2.53
C LEU A 110 -17.87 -13.06 2.59
N SER A 111 -17.09 -13.81 3.37
CA SER A 111 -17.22 -15.25 3.46
C SER A 111 -18.48 -15.64 4.22
N ASP A 112 -19.17 -16.66 3.71
CA ASP A 112 -20.30 -17.32 4.36
C ASP A 112 -19.92 -18.15 5.59
N ARG A 113 -18.63 -18.44 5.81
CA ARG A 113 -18.13 -19.14 6.99
C ARG A 113 -17.87 -18.22 8.17
N VAL A 114 -17.63 -16.93 7.90
CA VAL A 114 -17.19 -15.95 8.90
C VAL A 114 -18.38 -15.22 9.49
N GLN A 115 -18.59 -15.36 10.79
CA GLN A 115 -19.60 -14.61 11.54
C GLN A 115 -19.17 -13.16 11.75
N ARG A 116 -17.91 -12.97 12.16
CA ARG A 116 -17.38 -11.67 12.54
C ARG A 116 -15.88 -11.64 12.31
N VAL A 117 -15.40 -10.53 11.77
CA VAL A 117 -13.98 -10.21 11.69
C VAL A 117 -13.66 -9.15 12.72
N ILE A 118 -12.65 -9.39 13.56
CA ILE A 118 -12.27 -8.53 14.69
C ILE A 118 -10.81 -8.10 14.47
N PRO A 119 -10.57 -6.92 13.88
CA PRO A 119 -9.20 -6.42 13.71
C PRO A 119 -8.60 -6.01 15.06
N GLN A 120 -7.28 -6.15 15.21
CA GLN A 120 -6.54 -5.66 16.37
C GLN A 120 -6.63 -4.11 16.48
N PRO A 121 -6.77 -3.54 17.70
CA PRO A 121 -6.77 -4.17 19.02
C PRO A 121 -8.03 -4.97 19.33
N PHE A 122 -7.87 -6.15 19.94
CA PHE A 122 -8.99 -7.02 20.29
C PHE A 122 -9.70 -6.52 21.57
N PRO A 123 -11.03 -6.31 21.55
CA PRO A 123 -11.80 -6.01 22.75
C PRO A 123 -11.72 -7.17 23.76
N PHE A 124 -11.61 -6.86 25.06
CA PHE A 124 -11.48 -7.85 26.12
C PHE A 124 -12.69 -8.76 26.28
N ASP A 125 -13.88 -8.27 25.93
CA ASP A 125 -15.17 -8.96 26.07
C ASP A 125 -15.58 -9.76 24.82
N THR A 126 -14.74 -9.74 23.78
CA THR A 126 -15.06 -10.37 22.50
C THR A 126 -14.26 -11.66 22.34
N THR A 127 -14.96 -12.78 22.34
CA THR A 127 -14.37 -14.07 22.00
C THR A 127 -14.04 -14.16 20.52
N ARG A 128 -12.98 -14.89 20.22
CA ARG A 128 -12.49 -15.20 18.87
C ARG A 128 -12.28 -16.70 18.83
N ASP A 129 -12.47 -17.32 17.67
CA ASP A 129 -12.25 -18.75 17.48
C ASP A 129 -10.86 -19.00 16.91
N VAL A 130 -10.40 -18.11 16.04
CA VAL A 130 -9.06 -18.15 15.43
C VAL A 130 -8.44 -16.75 15.39
N ASP A 131 -7.12 -16.68 15.52
CA ASP A 131 -6.33 -15.48 15.28
C ASP A 131 -5.45 -15.67 14.04
N VAL A 132 -5.50 -14.69 13.14
CA VAL A 132 -4.75 -14.64 11.89
C VAL A 132 -3.61 -13.63 12.02
N GLN A 133 -2.38 -14.06 11.73
CA GLN A 133 -1.21 -13.20 11.55
C GLN A 133 -0.70 -13.33 10.11
N VAL A 134 -0.50 -12.20 9.45
CA VAL A 134 0.18 -12.14 8.15
C VAL A 134 1.44 -11.30 8.29
N SER A 135 2.56 -11.86 7.80
CA SER A 135 3.87 -11.20 7.79
C SER A 135 4.38 -11.10 6.35
N VAL A 136 4.35 -9.91 5.77
CA VAL A 136 4.66 -9.67 4.37
C VAL A 136 6.15 -9.43 4.19
N LEU A 137 6.78 -10.29 3.39
CA LEU A 137 8.22 -10.31 3.15
C LEU A 137 8.58 -9.62 1.82
N ARG A 138 7.69 -9.73 0.82
CA ARG A 138 7.77 -9.04 -0.47
C ARG A 138 6.37 -8.58 -0.89
N CYS A 139 6.26 -7.36 -1.41
CA CYS A 139 5.04 -6.79 -1.97
C CYS A 139 5.42 -5.63 -2.91
N GLU A 140 6.04 -5.99 -4.03
CA GLU A 140 6.77 -5.08 -4.91
C GLU A 140 6.74 -5.57 -6.36
N GLY A 141 7.18 -4.73 -7.30
CA GLY A 141 7.54 -5.21 -8.64
C GLY A 141 8.94 -5.83 -8.63
N MET A 142 9.25 -6.70 -9.57
CA MET A 142 10.61 -7.14 -9.87
C MET A 142 10.87 -7.03 -11.36
N VAL A 143 12.08 -6.60 -11.73
CA VAL A 143 12.57 -6.62 -13.11
C VAL A 143 13.82 -7.51 -13.15
N LYS A 144 13.76 -8.54 -13.98
CA LYS A 144 14.90 -9.45 -14.24
C LYS A 144 15.93 -8.78 -15.15
N LYS A 145 17.13 -9.36 -15.21
CA LYS A 145 18.22 -8.90 -16.09
C LYS A 145 17.85 -8.92 -17.58
N ASP A 146 16.91 -9.77 -17.98
CA ASP A 146 16.39 -9.84 -19.34
C ASP A 146 15.30 -8.78 -19.65
N GLY A 147 15.04 -7.87 -18.71
CA GLY A 147 14.08 -6.79 -18.84
C GLY A 147 12.63 -7.20 -18.56
N LYS A 148 12.34 -8.47 -18.25
CA LYS A 148 10.98 -8.90 -17.91
C LYS A 148 10.60 -8.46 -16.51
N SER A 149 9.41 -7.88 -16.40
CA SER A 149 8.81 -7.39 -15.16
C SER A 149 7.68 -8.30 -14.68
N PHE A 150 7.71 -8.63 -13.39
CA PHE A 150 6.72 -9.46 -12.72
C PHE A 150 6.46 -8.97 -11.30
N VAL A 151 5.33 -9.40 -10.73
CA VAL A 151 4.96 -9.14 -9.34
C VAL A 151 5.83 -10.00 -8.43
N SER A 152 6.37 -9.40 -7.38
CA SER A 152 7.05 -10.13 -6.30
C SER A 152 6.27 -9.97 -5.02
N PHE A 153 5.50 -11.01 -4.68
CA PHE A 153 4.70 -11.06 -3.48
C PHE A 153 5.04 -12.33 -2.69
N MET A 154 5.35 -12.17 -1.41
CA MET A 154 5.67 -13.28 -0.52
C MET A 154 5.28 -12.91 0.91
N CYS A 155 4.58 -13.80 1.61
CA CYS A 155 4.21 -13.60 3.00
C CYS A 155 4.19 -14.91 3.79
N GLY A 156 4.44 -14.81 5.09
CA GLY A 156 4.06 -15.84 6.06
C GLY A 156 2.60 -15.65 6.47
N ILE A 157 1.85 -16.74 6.56
CA ILE A 157 0.48 -16.80 7.05
C ILE A 157 0.47 -17.76 8.23
N GLU A 158 -0.07 -17.30 9.36
CA GLU A 158 -0.25 -18.11 10.55
C GLU A 158 -1.68 -17.97 11.06
N LEU A 159 -2.35 -19.10 11.25
CA LEU A 159 -3.64 -19.21 11.91
C LEU A 159 -3.44 -20.05 13.16
N VAL A 160 -3.85 -19.49 14.30
CA VAL A 160 -3.85 -20.20 15.57
C VAL A 160 -5.26 -20.18 16.14
N ARG A 161 -5.67 -21.25 16.84
CA ARG A 161 -6.87 -21.23 17.66
C ARG A 161 -6.75 -20.10 18.67
N ALA A 162 -7.75 -19.24 18.76
CA ALA A 162 -7.68 -18.15 19.71
C ALA A 162 -7.76 -18.69 21.14
N GLY A 163 -6.94 -18.13 22.03
CA GLY A 163 -6.90 -18.47 23.45
C GLY A 163 -6.64 -17.22 24.28
N GLU A 164 -6.65 -17.36 25.60
CA GLU A 164 -6.46 -16.22 26.52
C GLU A 164 -5.07 -15.59 26.38
N GLN A 165 -4.05 -16.37 26.00
CA GLN A 165 -2.70 -15.87 25.71
C GLN A 165 -2.38 -15.91 24.21
N ALA A 166 -1.86 -14.78 23.70
CA ALA A 166 -1.42 -14.68 22.31
C ALA A 166 -0.28 -15.67 22.03
N GLY A 167 -0.45 -16.52 21.00
CA GLY A 167 0.57 -17.48 20.57
C GLY A 167 0.60 -18.81 21.33
N ALA A 168 -0.29 -19.02 22.30
CA ALA A 168 -0.41 -20.29 23.04
C ALA A 168 -1.45 -21.26 22.44
N GLY A 169 -2.16 -20.85 21.39
CA GLY A 169 -3.18 -21.66 20.74
C GLY A 169 -2.62 -22.73 19.79
N GLU A 170 -3.42 -23.75 19.54
CA GLU A 170 -3.16 -24.77 18.51
C GLU A 170 -2.93 -24.10 17.14
N VAL A 171 -1.84 -24.45 16.46
CA VAL A 171 -1.54 -23.95 15.11
C VAL A 171 -2.41 -24.70 14.10
N LEU A 172 -3.32 -23.97 13.44
CA LEU A 172 -4.20 -24.50 12.40
C LEU A 172 -3.55 -24.40 11.00
N LEU A 173 -2.79 -23.32 10.77
CA LEU A 173 -2.01 -23.12 9.55
C LEU A 173 -0.71 -22.41 9.91
N ARG A 174 0.39 -22.86 9.31
CA ARG A 174 1.63 -22.09 9.18
C ARG A 174 2.18 -22.33 7.79
N GLU A 175 2.10 -21.32 6.94
CA GLU A 175 2.48 -21.40 5.53
C GLU A 175 3.33 -20.20 5.13
N VAL A 176 4.28 -20.40 4.22
CA VAL A 176 4.87 -19.31 3.43
C VAL A 176 4.22 -19.35 2.06
N TYR A 177 3.49 -18.29 1.72
CA TYR A 177 2.93 -18.11 0.40
C TYR A 177 3.88 -17.26 -0.45
N GLU A 178 4.30 -17.82 -1.58
CA GLU A 178 4.98 -17.10 -2.66
C GLU A 178 4.06 -17.06 -3.88
N ALA A 179 3.79 -15.85 -4.37
CA ALA A 179 2.96 -15.65 -5.54
C ALA A 179 3.66 -16.17 -6.81
N PRO A 180 2.92 -16.74 -7.77
CA PRO A 180 3.49 -17.07 -9.07
C PRO A 180 3.96 -15.80 -9.78
N GLU A 181 4.98 -15.92 -10.62
CA GLU A 181 5.47 -14.81 -11.44
C GLU A 181 4.38 -14.32 -12.38
N THR A 182 3.71 -13.25 -11.99
CA THR A 182 2.65 -12.62 -12.79
C THR A 182 3.24 -11.41 -13.48
N PRO A 183 3.24 -11.37 -14.83
CA PRO A 183 3.75 -10.22 -15.56
C PRO A 183 2.98 -8.93 -15.24
N TRP A 184 3.70 -7.82 -15.25
CA TRP A 184 3.15 -6.46 -15.30
C TRP A 184 4.04 -5.61 -16.20
N ARG A 185 3.57 -4.46 -16.68
CA ARG A 185 4.38 -3.55 -17.50
C ARG A 185 5.14 -2.55 -16.63
N GLU A 186 6.47 -2.56 -16.67
CA GLU A 186 7.29 -1.57 -15.98
C GLU A 186 6.88 -0.13 -16.35
N GLY A 187 6.71 0.73 -15.34
CA GLY A 187 6.18 2.09 -15.49
C GLY A 187 4.66 2.20 -15.37
N ASP A 188 3.92 1.09 -15.50
CA ASP A 188 2.49 1.02 -15.19
C ASP A 188 2.25 0.59 -13.74
N TYR A 189 2.39 1.55 -12.83
CA TYR A 189 2.21 1.28 -11.41
C TYR A 189 0.74 1.08 -11.00
N ALA A 190 -0.21 1.48 -11.85
CA ALA A 190 -1.62 1.14 -11.66
C ALA A 190 -1.83 -0.37 -11.87
N GLU A 191 -1.23 -0.93 -12.92
CA GLU A 191 -1.22 -2.38 -13.13
C GLU A 191 -0.54 -3.10 -11.97
N LEU A 192 0.64 -2.64 -11.53
CA LEU A 192 1.34 -3.25 -10.39
C LEU A 192 0.47 -3.25 -9.12
N ALA A 193 -0.14 -2.11 -8.77
CA ALA A 193 -1.01 -2.02 -7.59
C ALA A 193 -2.22 -2.95 -7.69
N ARG A 194 -2.83 -3.06 -8.88
CA ARG A 194 -3.94 -3.98 -9.13
C ARG A 194 -3.51 -5.43 -8.96
N ARG A 195 -2.38 -5.84 -9.53
CA ARG A 195 -1.84 -7.20 -9.38
C ARG A 195 -1.49 -7.52 -7.93
N LEU A 196 -0.86 -6.60 -7.20
CA LEU A 196 -0.58 -6.79 -5.77
C LEU A 196 -1.88 -6.93 -4.96
N SER A 197 -2.94 -6.21 -5.35
CA SER A 197 -4.28 -6.36 -4.74
C SER A 197 -4.85 -7.77 -4.99
N GLU A 198 -4.59 -8.37 -6.15
CA GLU A 198 -4.95 -9.77 -6.47
C GLU A 198 -4.15 -10.77 -5.61
N GLU A 199 -2.90 -10.48 -5.26
CA GLU A 199 -2.13 -11.39 -4.40
C GLU A 199 -2.59 -11.32 -2.93
N VAL A 200 -2.95 -10.12 -2.44
CA VAL A 200 -3.61 -9.98 -1.12
C VAL A 200 -4.96 -10.68 -1.10
N ALA A 201 -5.67 -10.73 -2.22
CA ALA A 201 -6.90 -11.50 -2.36
C ALA A 201 -6.67 -12.99 -2.12
N ARG A 202 -5.64 -13.57 -2.76
CA ARG A 202 -5.28 -14.97 -2.61
C ARG A 202 -4.85 -15.32 -1.19
N VAL A 203 -4.20 -14.38 -0.48
CA VAL A 203 -3.90 -14.56 0.95
C VAL A 203 -5.19 -14.71 1.75
N ALA A 204 -6.21 -13.88 1.51
CA ALA A 204 -7.50 -14.03 2.19
C ALA A 204 -8.16 -15.37 1.86
N ASP A 205 -8.13 -15.81 0.60
CA ASP A 205 -8.69 -17.11 0.19
C ASP A 205 -8.01 -18.28 0.91
N ARG A 206 -6.68 -18.21 1.09
CA ARG A 206 -5.91 -19.20 1.88
C ARG A 206 -6.31 -19.22 3.34
N VAL A 207 -6.49 -18.05 3.96
CA VAL A 207 -6.98 -17.95 5.34
C VAL A 207 -8.35 -18.60 5.45
N LEU A 208 -9.27 -18.30 4.52
CA LEU A 208 -10.62 -18.87 4.51
C LEU A 208 -10.64 -20.39 4.32
N ALA A 209 -9.76 -20.91 3.47
CA ALA A 209 -9.64 -22.35 3.24
C ALA A 209 -9.15 -23.10 4.49
N ALA A 210 -8.30 -22.46 5.31
CA ALA A 210 -7.73 -23.05 6.51
C ALA A 210 -8.57 -22.83 7.78
N LEU A 211 -9.71 -22.13 7.70
CA LEU A 211 -10.64 -22.02 8.83
C LEU A 211 -11.14 -23.42 9.23
N PRO A 212 -11.29 -23.70 10.55
CA PRO A 212 -11.75 -24.99 11.03
C PRO A 212 -13.14 -25.31 10.49
N LEU A 213 -13.36 -26.58 10.17
CA LEU A 213 -14.70 -27.10 9.87
C LEU A 213 -15.51 -27.19 11.18
N GLU A 214 -16.82 -27.03 11.06
CA GLU A 214 -17.77 -27.24 12.17
C GLU A 214 -17.75 -28.71 12.65
#